data_AF-A0A1G7RQA9-F1
#
_entry.id   AF-A0A1G7RQA9-F1
#
_cell.length_a   1.000
_cell.length_b   1.000
_cell.length_c   1.000
_cell.angle_alpha   90.00
_cell.angle_beta   90.00
_cell.angle_gamma   90.00
#
_symmetry.space_group_name_H-M   'P 1'
#
loop_
_entity.id
_entity.type
_entity.pdbx_description
1 polymer ?
#
loop_
_entity_poly.entity_id
_entity_poly.type
_entity_poly.pdbx_seq_one_letter_code
_entity_poly.pdbx_strand_id
1 'polypeptide(L)'
;MIYSRLIYTEHEQRPNEKNEGDFTIFSTQQSLDINLNRLPDICIQTFAVLWDLHDVTHLVYLIERAIILGVLSPVKIVRDYQGALTVVCDQETTDAKLEAVATAWNLIAKETGWPYREVQLISEAADCMLPGGDLLLKDIAHQISEHHELGIKEFSSDLLIVADDWTRDIHNTLSIKKDRIPPTTFLDLTFDRDPPCGPEACNTECAHAADELSPDRQARSGGVTLGRPYLNT
;
A
#
# COMPACT_ATOMS: atom_id res chain seq x y z
N MET A 1 13.97 1.86 -15.29
CA MET A 1 12.95 0.80 -15.37
C MET A 1 13.10 -0.15 -14.19
N ILE A 2 12.10 -0.19 -13.33
CA ILE A 2 12.04 -0.99 -12.10
C ILE A 2 11.13 -2.18 -12.37
N TYR A 3 11.54 -3.38 -11.97
CA TYR A 3 10.76 -4.61 -12.17
C TYR A 3 10.07 -5.01 -10.86
N SER A 4 9.02 -4.27 -10.49
CA SER A 4 8.13 -4.69 -9.40
C SER A 4 6.97 -5.53 -9.95
N ARG A 5 6.47 -6.46 -9.14
CA ARG A 5 5.23 -7.21 -9.43
C ARG A 5 3.99 -6.56 -8.81
N LEU A 6 4.18 -5.56 -7.96
CA LEU A 6 3.10 -4.92 -7.20
C LEU A 6 2.70 -3.57 -7.79
N ILE A 7 3.58 -2.92 -8.53
CA ILE A 7 3.32 -1.61 -9.15
C ILE A 7 3.54 -1.67 -10.66
N TYR A 8 2.68 -0.97 -11.39
CA TYR A 8 2.77 -0.77 -12.84
C TYR A 8 3.14 0.68 -13.13
N THR A 9 3.99 0.91 -14.14
CA THR A 9 4.41 2.25 -14.53
C THR A 9 3.46 2.82 -15.58
N GLU A 10 2.70 3.85 -15.23
CA GLU A 10 1.77 4.55 -16.12
C GLU A 10 2.48 5.65 -16.93
N HIS A 11 3.38 6.39 -16.27
CA HIS A 11 4.11 7.49 -16.88
C HIS A 11 5.46 7.69 -16.19
N GLU A 12 6.50 8.02 -16.96
CA GLU A 12 7.84 8.35 -16.46
C GLU A 12 8.28 9.67 -17.09
N GLN A 13 8.46 10.70 -16.28
CA GLN A 13 9.03 11.97 -16.70
C GLN A 13 10.50 12.05 -16.28
N ARG A 14 11.35 12.40 -17.25
CA ARG A 14 12.80 12.57 -17.05
C ARG A 14 13.14 13.97 -16.53
N PRO A 15 14.36 14.13 -15.96
CA PRO A 15 14.74 15.40 -15.37
C PRO A 15 14.82 16.48 -16.42
N ASN A 16 14.47 17.70 -16.01
CA ASN A 16 14.83 18.87 -16.80
C ASN A 16 16.36 19.10 -16.76
N GLU A 17 16.86 20.08 -17.52
CA GLU A 17 18.31 20.38 -17.59
C GLU A 17 18.97 20.74 -16.24
N LYS A 18 18.17 21.00 -15.20
CA LYS A 18 18.63 21.27 -13.83
C LYS A 18 18.63 20.02 -12.93
N ASN A 19 18.32 18.84 -13.47
CA ASN A 19 18.11 17.60 -12.72
C ASN A 19 16.99 17.71 -11.67
N GLU A 20 16.00 18.57 -11.91
CA GLU A 20 14.84 18.74 -11.06
C GLU A 20 13.60 18.17 -11.76
N GLY A 21 12.64 17.66 -10.98
CA GLY A 21 11.31 17.30 -11.49
C GLY A 21 11.14 15.86 -11.98
N ASP A 22 12.01 14.94 -11.56
CA ASP A 22 11.81 13.51 -11.83
C ASP A 22 10.59 13.01 -11.08
N PHE A 23 9.60 12.57 -11.85
CA PHE A 23 8.49 11.83 -11.28
C PHE A 23 8.10 10.65 -12.15
N THR A 24 7.61 9.63 -11.47
CA THR A 24 6.97 8.49 -12.11
C THR A 24 5.59 8.30 -11.52
N ILE A 25 4.61 8.12 -12.39
CA ILE A 25 3.26 7.76 -12.01
C ILE A 25 3.18 6.24 -12.02
N PHE A 26 2.84 5.67 -10.86
CA PHE A 26 2.56 4.27 -10.72
C PHE A 26 1.08 4.02 -10.50
N SER A 27 0.65 2.83 -10.87
CA SER A 27 -0.64 2.28 -10.50
C SER A 27 -0.48 0.93 -9.81
N THR A 28 -1.42 0.60 -8.94
CA THR A 28 -1.51 -0.71 -8.28
C THR A 28 -2.97 -1.05 -7.99
N GLN A 29 -3.24 -2.34 -7.76
CA GLN A 29 -4.54 -2.78 -7.29
C GLN A 29 -4.78 -2.30 -5.86
N GLN A 30 -5.99 -1.83 -5.58
CA GLN A 30 -6.38 -1.31 -4.28
C GLN A 30 -7.68 -1.95 -3.82
N SER A 31 -7.72 -2.34 -2.56
CA SER A 31 -8.89 -2.95 -1.91
C SER A 31 -9.42 -2.13 -0.73
N LEU A 32 -8.74 -1.02 -0.41
CA LEU A 32 -9.08 -0.11 0.67
C LEU A 32 -9.37 1.29 0.14
N ASP A 33 -10.40 1.93 0.68
CA ASP A 33 -10.72 3.33 0.40
C ASP A 33 -9.72 4.29 1.06
N ILE A 34 -9.93 5.60 0.86
CA ILE A 34 -9.08 6.67 1.42
C ILE A 34 -9.06 6.72 2.97
N ASN A 35 -9.93 5.98 3.64
CA ASN A 35 -10.07 5.89 5.09
C ASN A 35 -9.74 4.48 5.60
N LEU A 36 -9.04 3.67 4.79
CA LEU A 36 -8.61 2.30 5.10
C LEU A 36 -9.78 1.33 5.35
N ASN A 37 -10.98 1.61 4.84
CA ASN A 37 -12.10 0.69 4.87
C ASN A 37 -12.07 -0.19 3.62
N ARG A 38 -12.59 -1.42 3.71
CA ARG A 38 -12.66 -2.31 2.54
C ARG A 38 -13.62 -1.76 1.49
N LEU A 39 -13.14 -1.71 0.25
CA LEU A 39 -13.97 -1.44 -0.92
C LEU A 39 -14.81 -2.68 -1.28
N PRO A 40 -16.02 -2.49 -1.83
CA PRO A 40 -16.86 -3.59 -2.29
C PRO A 40 -16.24 -4.34 -3.47
N ASP A 41 -15.49 -3.62 -4.30
CA ASP A 41 -14.81 -4.10 -5.49
C ASP A 41 -13.32 -3.73 -5.45
N ILE A 42 -12.49 -4.45 -6.22
CA ILE A 42 -11.09 -4.07 -6.39
C ILE A 42 -11.05 -2.82 -7.27
N CYS A 43 -10.24 -1.84 -6.88
CA CYS A 43 -10.00 -0.58 -7.58
C CYS A 43 -8.54 -0.47 -8.04
N ILE A 44 -8.20 0.61 -8.74
CA ILE A 44 -6.82 1.00 -9.04
C ILE A 44 -6.48 2.23 -8.19
N GLN A 45 -5.36 2.19 -7.48
CA GLN A 45 -4.75 3.39 -6.92
C GLN A 45 -3.64 3.86 -7.85
N THR A 46 -3.70 5.12 -8.27
CA THR A 46 -2.67 5.81 -9.04
C THR A 46 -1.98 6.83 -8.14
N PHE A 47 -0.66 6.84 -8.10
CA PHE A 47 0.11 7.74 -7.24
C PHE A 47 1.41 8.14 -7.92
N ALA A 48 1.89 9.33 -7.60
CA ALA A 48 3.16 9.85 -8.09
C ALA A 48 4.28 9.57 -7.11
N VAL A 49 5.46 9.30 -7.65
CA VAL A 49 6.68 9.17 -6.89
C VAL A 49 7.70 10.14 -7.44
N LEU A 50 8.19 11.03 -6.58
CA LEU A 50 9.25 11.98 -6.87
C LEU A 50 10.52 11.49 -6.20
N TRP A 51 11.59 11.37 -6.96
CA TRP A 51 12.88 10.90 -6.45
C TRP A 51 14.02 11.73 -6.99
N ASP A 52 15.09 11.83 -6.20
CA ASP A 52 16.37 12.28 -6.71
C ASP A 52 17.09 11.14 -7.45
N LEU A 53 18.01 11.49 -8.33
CA LEU A 53 18.74 10.60 -9.26
C LEU A 53 19.53 9.43 -8.62
N HIS A 54 19.50 9.22 -7.29
CA HIS A 54 20.54 8.43 -6.61
C HIS A 54 20.11 7.10 -5.98
N ASP A 55 18.84 6.79 -5.73
CA ASP A 55 18.45 5.41 -5.39
C ASP A 55 16.94 5.13 -5.46
N VAL A 56 16.46 4.80 -6.66
CA VAL A 56 15.04 4.49 -6.85
C VAL A 56 14.64 3.15 -6.20
N THR A 57 15.60 2.26 -5.97
CA THR A 57 15.33 0.89 -5.48
C THR A 57 14.75 0.89 -4.08
N HIS A 58 15.27 1.76 -3.22
CA HIS A 58 14.83 1.86 -1.84
C HIS A 58 13.41 2.44 -1.72
N LEU A 59 13.10 3.47 -2.50
CA LEU A 59 11.77 4.06 -2.49
C LEU A 59 10.70 3.06 -2.97
N VAL A 60 11.05 2.26 -3.98
CA VAL A 60 10.20 1.15 -4.43
C VAL A 60 10.00 0.12 -3.32
N TYR A 61 11.05 -0.25 -2.60
CA TYR A 61 10.92 -1.18 -1.48
C TYR A 61 9.95 -0.66 -0.40
N LEU A 62 9.99 0.63 -0.04
CA LEU A 62 9.04 1.24 0.89
C LEU A 62 7.60 1.12 0.39
N ILE A 63 7.39 1.46 -0.88
CA ILE A 63 6.06 1.41 -1.53
C ILE A 63 5.54 -0.02 -1.55
N GLU A 64 6.37 -1.00 -1.92
CA GLU A 64 6.00 -2.42 -1.91
C GLU A 64 5.59 -2.88 -0.49
N ARG A 65 6.34 -2.46 0.54
CA ARG A 65 5.99 -2.76 1.94
C ARG A 65 4.67 -2.10 2.33
N ALA A 66 4.43 -0.86 1.92
CA ALA A 66 3.18 -0.15 2.18
C ALA A 66 1.98 -0.84 1.50
N ILE A 67 2.15 -1.37 0.29
CA ILE A 67 1.14 -2.16 -0.41
C ILE A 67 0.84 -3.45 0.37
N ILE A 68 1.88 -4.21 0.73
CA ILE A 68 1.72 -5.49 1.46
C ILE A 68 1.00 -5.29 2.79
N LEU A 69 1.28 -4.19 3.48
CA LEU A 69 0.68 -3.87 4.78
C LEU A 69 -0.71 -3.20 4.66
N GLY A 70 -1.15 -2.86 3.45
CA GLY A 70 -2.44 -2.19 3.23
C GLY A 70 -2.46 -0.73 3.72
N VAL A 71 -1.32 -0.04 3.68
CA VAL A 71 -1.17 1.36 4.15
C VAL A 71 -0.73 2.30 3.02
N LEU A 72 -0.77 1.83 1.77
CA LEU A 72 -0.57 2.68 0.61
C LEU A 72 -1.77 3.60 0.35
N SER A 73 -3.02 3.15 0.59
CA SER A 73 -4.13 4.10 0.66
C SER A 73 -3.93 4.95 1.93
N PRO A 74 -4.11 6.29 1.90
CA PRO A 74 -4.67 7.15 0.85
C PRO A 74 -3.63 7.98 0.09
N VAL A 75 -2.45 7.43 -0.15
CA VAL A 75 -1.31 8.18 -0.69
C VAL A 75 -1.53 8.58 -2.15
N LYS A 76 -1.29 9.86 -2.44
CA LYS A 76 -1.23 10.42 -3.81
C LYS A 76 0.19 10.68 -4.27
N ILE A 77 1.05 11.17 -3.38
CA ILE A 77 2.43 11.51 -3.74
C ILE A 77 3.38 10.94 -2.68
N VAL A 78 4.45 10.28 -3.13
CA VAL A 78 5.59 9.92 -2.29
C VAL A 78 6.81 10.66 -2.81
N ARG A 79 7.55 11.31 -1.93
CA ARG A 79 8.79 11.98 -2.29
C ARG A 79 9.91 11.61 -1.34
N ASP A 80 11.06 11.27 -1.89
CA ASP A 80 12.31 11.22 -1.15
C ASP A 80 13.20 12.38 -1.61
N TYR A 81 13.54 13.28 -0.68
CA TYR A 81 14.42 14.40 -0.95
C TYR A 81 15.35 14.65 0.24
N GLN A 82 16.66 14.65 -0.01
CA GLN A 82 17.70 14.90 1.01
C GLN A 82 17.54 14.07 2.30
N GLY A 83 17.01 12.85 2.19
CA GLY A 83 16.78 11.96 3.33
C GLY A 83 15.56 12.31 4.18
N ALA A 84 14.63 13.10 3.65
CA ALA A 84 13.29 13.29 4.19
C ALA A 84 12.27 12.61 3.29
N LEU A 85 11.50 11.68 3.86
CA LEU A 85 10.41 11.00 3.17
C LEU A 85 9.12 11.80 3.38
N THR A 86 8.59 12.39 2.32
CA THR A 86 7.32 13.11 2.35
C THR A 86 6.24 12.25 1.69
N VAL A 87 5.12 12.06 2.38
CA VAL A 87 3.98 11.29 1.89
C VAL A 87 2.75 12.21 1.91
N VAL A 88 2.22 12.51 0.74
CA VAL A 88 1.01 13.32 0.57
C VAL A 88 -0.18 12.39 0.43
N CYS A 89 -1.15 12.56 1.31
CA CYS A 89 -2.39 11.81 1.38
C CYS A 89 -3.55 12.60 0.78
N ASP A 90 -4.60 11.89 0.37
CA ASP A 90 -5.87 12.50 -0.07
C ASP A 90 -6.42 13.47 0.99
N GLN A 91 -6.96 14.60 0.52
CA GLN A 91 -7.54 15.63 1.38
C GLN A 91 -8.74 15.16 2.22
N GLU A 92 -9.47 14.15 1.74
CA GLU A 92 -10.67 13.63 2.39
C GLU A 92 -10.36 12.57 3.45
N THR A 93 -9.08 12.24 3.66
CA THR A 93 -8.64 11.35 4.72
C THR A 93 -8.87 11.96 6.10
N THR A 94 -9.52 11.21 6.98
CA THR A 94 -9.75 11.62 8.37
C THR A 94 -8.46 11.68 9.19
N ASP A 95 -8.34 12.64 10.11
CA ASP A 95 -7.14 12.84 10.95
C ASP A 95 -6.70 11.56 11.68
N ALA A 96 -7.65 10.81 12.25
CA ALA A 96 -7.36 9.54 12.94
C ALA A 96 -6.74 8.49 12.01
N LYS A 97 -7.11 8.47 10.73
CA LYS A 97 -6.53 7.57 9.74
C LYS A 97 -5.18 8.08 9.26
N LEU A 98 -5.05 9.40 9.09
CA LEU A 98 -3.77 10.02 8.77
C LEU A 98 -2.69 9.70 9.82
N GLU A 99 -3.02 9.76 11.11
CA GLU A 99 -2.11 9.34 12.20
C GLU A 99 -1.73 7.86 12.15
N ALA A 100 -2.69 6.99 11.83
CA ALA A 100 -2.44 5.55 11.68
C ALA A 100 -1.49 5.28 10.50
N VAL A 101 -1.74 5.92 9.36
CA VAL A 101 -0.86 5.85 8.17
C VAL A 101 0.52 6.41 8.51
N ALA A 102 0.61 7.53 9.23
CA ALA A 102 1.88 8.13 9.64
C ALA A 102 2.70 7.17 10.50
N THR A 103 2.04 6.48 11.43
CA THR A 103 2.68 5.48 12.29
C THR A 103 3.23 4.31 11.47
N ALA A 104 2.44 3.81 10.51
CA ALA A 104 2.84 2.70 9.65
C ALA A 104 4.01 3.06 8.73
N TRP A 105 3.98 4.23 8.08
CA TRP A 105 5.07 4.70 7.22
C TRP A 105 6.37 4.94 8.00
N ASN A 106 6.28 5.47 9.23
CA ASN A 106 7.43 5.59 10.12
C ASN A 106 8.03 4.23 10.48
N LEU A 107 7.19 3.20 10.70
CA LEU A 107 7.66 1.85 10.97
C LEU A 107 8.35 1.26 9.74
N ILE A 108 7.72 1.37 8.57
CA ILE A 108 8.26 0.90 7.29
C ILE A 108 9.62 1.55 7.02
N ALA A 109 9.73 2.88 7.16
CA ALA A 109 10.98 3.62 7.00
C ALA A 109 12.11 3.08 7.89
N LYS A 110 11.82 2.83 9.19
CA LYS A 110 12.79 2.28 10.14
C LYS A 110 13.26 0.87 9.77
N GLU A 111 12.37 0.03 9.26
CA GLU A 111 12.71 -1.34 8.86
C GLU A 111 13.64 -1.39 7.65
N THR A 112 13.64 -0.37 6.79
CA THR A 112 14.50 -0.35 5.60
C THR A 112 15.98 -0.17 5.91
N GLY A 113 16.33 0.21 7.14
CA GLY A 113 17.71 0.54 7.53
C GLY A 113 18.24 1.82 6.89
N TRP A 114 17.44 2.53 6.10
CA TRP A 114 17.81 3.81 5.53
C TRP A 114 17.67 4.93 6.56
N PRO A 115 18.66 5.83 6.67
CA PRO A 115 18.64 6.88 7.69
C PRO A 115 17.74 8.04 7.23
N TYR A 116 16.44 7.78 7.06
CA TYR A 116 15.48 8.86 6.96
C TYR A 116 15.54 9.70 8.22
N ARG A 117 15.82 10.98 8.04
CA ARG A 117 15.85 11.94 9.15
C ARG A 117 14.44 12.19 9.68
N GLU A 118 13.47 12.18 8.78
CA GLU A 118 12.08 12.48 9.07
C GLU A 118 11.17 11.82 8.03
N VAL A 119 10.03 11.30 8.49
CA VAL A 119 8.89 10.93 7.65
C VAL A 119 7.79 11.95 7.91
N GLN A 120 7.46 12.74 6.90
CA GLN A 120 6.43 13.77 6.96
C GLN A 120 5.18 13.29 6.22
N LEU A 121 4.04 13.26 6.91
CA LEU A 121 2.74 13.00 6.29
C LEU A 121 1.91 14.26 6.25
N ILE A 122 1.30 14.51 5.09
CA ILE A 122 0.62 15.78 4.80
C ILE A 122 -0.67 15.47 4.07
N SER A 123 -1.77 16.10 4.48
CA SER A 123 -3.02 16.10 3.74
C SER A 123 -2.92 17.05 2.54
N GLU A 124 -3.40 16.65 1.38
CA GLU A 124 -3.43 17.49 0.16
C GLU A 124 -4.11 18.85 0.37
N ALA A 125 -5.12 18.93 1.25
CA ALA A 125 -5.81 20.19 1.57
C ALA A 125 -4.97 21.16 2.42
N ALA A 126 -3.89 20.69 3.04
CA ALA A 126 -2.94 21.55 3.72
C ALA A 126 -2.12 22.28 2.65
N ASP A 127 -2.69 23.38 2.17
CA ASP A 127 -2.10 24.39 1.30
C ASP A 127 -0.60 24.48 1.56
N CYS A 128 0.20 24.11 0.54
CA CYS A 128 1.51 23.43 0.58
C CYS A 128 2.66 24.15 1.32
N MET A 129 2.44 24.60 2.55
CA MET A 129 3.47 25.08 3.47
C MET A 129 4.12 23.86 4.12
N LEU A 130 4.85 23.09 3.31
CA LEU A 130 5.83 22.16 3.85
C LEU A 130 6.72 22.91 4.86
N PRO A 131 7.02 22.34 6.03
CA PRO A 131 8.04 22.89 6.91
C PRO A 131 9.38 22.86 6.17
N GLY A 132 9.74 23.99 5.56
CA GLY A 132 10.89 24.09 4.63
C GLY A 132 10.63 24.94 3.38
N GLY A 133 9.38 25.30 3.06
CA GLY A 133 9.07 26.19 1.94
C GLY A 133 9.45 25.60 0.58
N ASP A 134 9.25 24.29 0.40
CA ASP A 134 9.62 23.58 -0.81
C ASP A 134 8.64 23.89 -1.96
N LEU A 135 8.85 25.05 -2.58
CA LEU A 135 8.11 25.51 -3.75
C LEU A 135 8.20 24.51 -4.91
N LEU A 136 9.30 23.73 -4.99
CA LEU A 136 9.50 22.75 -6.05
C LEU A 136 8.51 21.59 -5.93
N LEU A 137 8.27 21.06 -4.71
CA LEU A 137 7.20 20.05 -4.54
C LEU A 137 5.85 20.64 -4.93
N LYS A 138 5.56 21.89 -4.56
CA LYS A 138 4.28 22.53 -4.89
C LYS A 138 4.07 22.63 -6.40
N ASP A 139 5.09 23.11 -7.12
CA ASP A 139 5.01 23.29 -8.57
C ASP A 139 4.90 21.95 -9.29
N ILE A 140 5.67 20.94 -8.87
CA ILE A 140 5.60 19.59 -9.45
C ILE A 140 4.26 18.92 -9.10
N ALA A 141 3.82 19.00 -7.84
CA ALA A 141 2.53 18.44 -7.43
C ALA A 141 1.38 19.07 -8.22
N HIS A 142 1.41 20.38 -8.43
CA HIS A 142 0.44 21.07 -9.28
C HIS A 142 0.49 20.56 -10.72
N GLN A 143 1.68 20.48 -11.31
CA GLN A 143 1.86 19.96 -12.67
C GLN A 143 1.32 18.53 -12.80
N ILE A 144 1.59 17.67 -11.82
CA ILE A 144 1.11 16.29 -11.82
C ILE A 144 -0.41 16.26 -11.71
N SER A 145 -1.00 17.01 -10.77
CA SER A 145 -2.44 17.06 -10.58
C SER A 145 -3.19 17.64 -11.78
N GLU A 146 -2.58 18.53 -12.56
CA GLU A 146 -3.19 19.06 -13.79
C GLU A 146 -3.24 18.05 -14.95
N HIS A 147 -2.27 17.13 -15.02
CA HIS A 147 -2.08 16.24 -16.17
C HIS A 147 -2.40 14.77 -15.87
N HIS A 148 -2.49 14.40 -14.59
CA HIS A 148 -2.67 13.03 -14.13
C HIS A 148 -3.73 12.95 -13.03
N GLU A 149 -4.64 11.99 -13.17
CA GLU A 149 -5.61 11.67 -12.14
C GLU A 149 -4.96 10.76 -11.08
N LEU A 150 -4.59 11.34 -9.94
CA LEU A 150 -4.08 10.62 -8.78
C LEU A 150 -5.21 10.22 -7.82
N GLY A 151 -5.02 9.12 -7.10
CA GLY A 151 -5.98 8.60 -6.13
C GLY A 151 -6.56 7.25 -6.54
N ILE A 152 -7.71 6.91 -5.98
CA ILE A 152 -8.36 5.62 -6.16
C ILE A 152 -9.49 5.76 -7.18
N LYS A 153 -9.49 4.91 -8.19
CA LYS A 153 -10.53 4.82 -9.22
C LYS A 153 -11.03 3.40 -9.39
N GLU A 154 -12.32 3.24 -9.67
CA GLU A 154 -12.90 1.94 -10.03
C GLU A 154 -12.34 1.45 -11.36
N PHE A 155 -12.31 0.12 -11.55
CA PHE A 155 -12.03 -0.44 -12.87
C PHE A 155 -13.20 -0.14 -13.80
N SER A 156 -12.98 0.68 -14.82
CA SER A 156 -13.91 0.86 -15.93
C SER A 156 -13.46 0.05 -17.15
N SER A 157 -14.41 -0.24 -18.05
CA SER A 157 -14.13 -0.83 -19.36
C SER A 157 -13.14 -0.01 -20.18
N ASP A 158 -13.08 1.29 -19.94
CA ASP A 158 -12.24 2.23 -20.66
C ASP A 158 -10.74 2.02 -20.36
N LEU A 159 -10.42 1.32 -19.27
CA LEU A 159 -9.06 0.94 -18.90
C LEU A 159 -8.59 -0.34 -19.60
N LEU A 160 -9.48 -1.07 -20.28
CA LEU A 160 -9.16 -2.30 -20.98
C LEU A 160 -8.62 -1.96 -22.38
N ILE A 161 -7.34 -2.23 -22.60
CA ILE A 161 -6.64 -2.04 -23.90
C ILE A 161 -7.38 -2.75 -25.05
N VAL A 162 -8.11 -3.82 -24.74
CA VAL A 162 -8.69 -4.75 -25.73
C VAL A 162 -10.22 -4.74 -25.68
N ALA A 163 -10.85 -3.73 -25.05
CA ALA A 163 -12.31 -3.65 -24.91
C ALA A 163 -13.06 -3.76 -26.25
N ASP A 164 -12.54 -3.09 -27.28
CA ASP A 164 -13.16 -3.01 -28.61
C ASP A 164 -12.98 -4.29 -29.43
N ASP A 165 -11.91 -5.05 -29.20
CA ASP A 165 -11.67 -6.29 -29.93
C ASP A 165 -12.47 -7.47 -29.32
N TRP A 166 -12.69 -7.49 -28.00
CA TRP A 166 -13.49 -8.53 -27.34
C TRP A 166 -14.99 -8.41 -27.65
N THR A 167 -15.53 -7.21 -27.79
CA THR A 167 -16.95 -7.00 -28.10
C THR A 167 -17.31 -7.49 -29.51
N ARG A 168 -16.39 -7.41 -30.47
CA ARG A 168 -16.57 -7.99 -31.82
C ARG A 168 -16.66 -9.51 -31.81
N ASP A 169 -15.85 -10.16 -31.00
CA ASP A 169 -15.85 -11.63 -30.90
C ASP A 169 -17.05 -12.17 -30.15
N ILE A 170 -17.58 -11.48 -29.14
CA ILE A 170 -18.82 -11.90 -28.46
C ILE A 170 -20.01 -11.86 -29.44
N HIS A 171 -20.13 -10.84 -30.28
CA HIS A 171 -21.17 -10.78 -31.31
C HIS A 171 -21.02 -11.87 -32.37
N ASN A 172 -19.80 -12.22 -32.78
CA ASN A 172 -19.57 -13.31 -33.74
C ASN A 172 -19.81 -14.69 -33.12
N THR A 173 -19.40 -14.91 -31.87
CA THR A 173 -19.53 -16.21 -31.20
C THR A 173 -20.97 -16.50 -30.77
N LEU A 174 -21.74 -15.47 -30.42
CA LEU A 174 -23.17 -15.60 -30.10
C LEU A 174 -24.07 -15.68 -31.35
N SER A 175 -23.61 -15.15 -32.50
CA SER A 175 -24.34 -15.28 -33.77
C SER A 175 -24.21 -16.66 -34.42
N ILE A 176 -23.16 -17.43 -34.09
CA ILE A 176 -22.92 -18.77 -34.65
C ILE A 176 -23.69 -19.88 -33.90
N LYS A 177 -24.32 -19.60 -32.75
CA LYS A 177 -25.02 -20.63 -31.94
C LYS A 177 -26.56 -20.57 -31.95
N LYS A 178 -27.19 -19.84 -32.87
CA LYS A 178 -28.67 -19.80 -32.93
C LYS A 178 -29.31 -21.02 -33.63
N ASP A 179 -28.55 -21.82 -34.38
CA ASP A 179 -29.14 -22.87 -35.23
C ASP A 179 -28.81 -24.33 -34.87
N ARG A 180 -28.01 -24.61 -33.82
CA ARG A 180 -27.67 -26.01 -33.47
C ARG A 180 -27.41 -26.26 -31.99
N ILE A 181 -28.45 -26.20 -31.16
CA ILE A 181 -28.42 -26.86 -29.85
C ILE A 181 -29.67 -27.75 -29.71
N PRO A 182 -29.56 -29.08 -29.81
CA PRO A 182 -30.62 -29.99 -29.40
C PRO A 182 -30.81 -29.89 -27.88
N PRO A 183 -32.04 -30.11 -27.36
CA PRO A 183 -32.32 -29.92 -25.95
C PRO A 183 -31.78 -31.12 -25.18
N THR A 184 -30.61 -31.01 -24.56
CA THR A 184 -30.23 -31.97 -23.51
C THR A 184 -29.23 -31.38 -22.52
N THR A 185 -29.66 -31.45 -21.25
CA THR A 185 -28.90 -31.41 -19.99
C THR A 185 -28.09 -30.15 -19.69
N PHE A 186 -28.74 -29.24 -18.94
CA PHE A 186 -28.06 -28.41 -17.95
C PHE A 186 -27.18 -29.31 -17.07
N LEU A 187 -25.86 -29.12 -17.12
CA LEU A 187 -24.99 -29.54 -16.03
C LEU A 187 -25.31 -28.61 -14.86
N ASP A 188 -26.07 -29.15 -13.89
CA ASP A 188 -26.09 -28.64 -12.53
C ASP A 188 -24.65 -28.60 -12.01
N LEU A 189 -24.03 -27.42 -12.07
CA LEU A 189 -22.91 -27.10 -11.20
C LEU A 189 -23.52 -26.72 -9.84
N THR A 190 -24.09 -27.70 -9.16
CA THR A 190 -24.20 -27.62 -7.71
C THR A 190 -22.78 -27.59 -7.17
N PHE A 191 -22.32 -26.41 -6.80
CA PHE A 191 -21.26 -26.29 -5.82
C PHE A 191 -21.71 -27.11 -4.60
N ASP A 192 -21.03 -28.24 -4.34
CA ASP A 192 -21.10 -28.91 -3.06
C ASP A 192 -20.72 -27.89 -1.99
N ARG A 193 -21.74 -27.28 -1.38
CA ARG A 193 -21.60 -26.59 -0.12
C ARG A 193 -21.45 -27.70 0.91
N ASP A 194 -20.22 -27.92 1.37
CA ASP A 194 -20.01 -28.58 2.64
C ASP A 194 -20.89 -27.90 3.69
N PRO A 195 -21.69 -28.66 4.47
CA PRO A 195 -22.54 -28.08 5.49
C PRO A 195 -21.68 -27.44 6.59
N PRO A 196 -22.18 -26.35 7.24
CA PRO A 196 -21.47 -25.75 8.36
C PRO A 196 -21.39 -26.77 9.50
N CYS A 197 -20.17 -27.08 9.94
CA CYS A 197 -19.93 -27.79 11.19
C CYS A 197 -20.60 -27.02 12.33
N GLY A 198 -21.70 -27.57 12.86
CA GLY A 198 -22.36 -27.08 14.07
C GLY A 198 -21.50 -27.32 15.32
N PRO A 199 -21.77 -26.59 16.41
CA PRO A 199 -20.91 -26.55 17.59
C PRO A 199 -21.24 -27.68 18.56
N GLU A 200 -21.09 -28.94 18.17
CA GLU A 200 -21.39 -30.08 19.06
C GLU A 200 -20.54 -31.32 18.73
N ALA A 201 -19.21 -31.20 18.71
CA ALA A 201 -18.32 -32.36 18.72
C ALA A 201 -16.86 -31.99 19.04
N CYS A 202 -16.55 -31.61 20.28
CA CYS A 202 -15.19 -31.77 20.82
C CYS A 202 -15.18 -31.79 22.35
N ASN A 203 -15.92 -32.73 22.94
CA ASN A 203 -15.66 -33.18 24.29
C ASN A 203 -15.32 -34.66 24.19
N THR A 204 -14.09 -35.00 24.59
CA THR A 204 -13.67 -36.09 25.49
C THR A 204 -12.28 -36.57 25.07
N GLU A 205 -11.43 -36.86 26.06
CA GLU A 205 -10.11 -37.52 25.97
C GLU A 205 -8.89 -36.65 25.71
N CYS A 206 -8.46 -35.93 26.75
CA CYS A 206 -7.07 -35.96 27.24
C CYS A 206 -7.02 -35.36 28.66
N ALA A 207 -7.51 -36.14 29.62
CA ALA A 207 -7.20 -35.95 31.02
C ALA A 207 -6.46 -37.21 31.50
N HIS A 208 -5.14 -37.11 31.68
CA HIS A 208 -4.37 -37.85 32.68
C HIS A 208 -2.89 -37.45 32.59
N ALA A 209 -2.50 -36.49 33.42
CA ALA A 209 -1.25 -36.47 34.17
C ALA A 209 -1.27 -35.24 35.07
N ALA A 210 -1.85 -35.42 36.26
CA ALA A 210 -1.52 -34.61 37.42
C ALA A 210 -0.04 -34.84 37.76
N ASP A 211 0.64 -33.79 38.18
CA ASP A 211 0.97 -33.55 39.59
C ASP A 211 2.36 -32.93 39.78
N GLU A 212 2.42 -32.07 40.78
CA GLU A 212 3.59 -31.81 41.63
C GLU A 212 4.83 -31.12 41.03
N LEU A 213 4.99 -29.82 41.33
CA LEU A 213 5.91 -29.31 42.37
C LEU A 213 6.24 -27.83 42.17
N SER A 214 5.68 -27.01 43.06
CA SER A 214 6.32 -25.78 43.54
C SER A 214 7.51 -26.18 44.43
N PRO A 215 8.62 -25.43 44.45
CA PRO A 215 8.80 -24.58 45.63
C PRO A 215 9.56 -23.26 45.40
N ASP A 216 9.31 -22.36 46.35
CA ASP A 216 10.14 -21.25 46.79
C ASP A 216 11.66 -21.47 46.69
N ARG A 217 12.40 -20.42 46.29
CA ARG A 217 13.61 -20.01 47.02
C ARG A 217 14.02 -18.56 46.74
N GLN A 218 14.19 -17.86 47.85
CA GLN A 218 14.76 -16.54 48.01
C GLN A 218 16.26 -16.45 47.64
N ALA A 219 16.64 -15.21 47.29
CA ALA A 219 17.89 -14.49 47.61
C ALA A 219 19.20 -14.89 46.91
N ARG A 220 19.82 -13.93 46.20
CA ARG A 220 20.89 -13.07 46.74
C ARG A 220 21.51 -12.12 45.69
N SER A 221 21.66 -10.87 46.12
CA SER A 221 22.77 -9.90 45.91
C SER A 221 23.69 -9.98 44.68
N GLY A 222 23.91 -8.83 44.05
CA GLY A 222 25.11 -8.54 43.27
C GLY A 222 25.06 -7.14 42.68
N GLY A 223 25.60 -6.15 43.41
CA GLY A 223 25.76 -4.79 42.91
C GLY A 223 26.90 -4.69 41.90
N VAL A 224 26.77 -3.78 40.93
CA VAL A 224 27.89 -3.27 40.14
C VAL A 224 27.70 -1.78 39.89
N THR A 225 28.73 -1.05 40.32
CA THR A 225 29.00 0.38 40.18
C THR A 225 29.59 0.68 38.80
N LEU A 226 29.05 1.65 38.06
CA LEU A 226 29.73 2.43 37.01
C LEU A 226 28.98 3.77 36.97
N GLY A 227 29.57 4.96 37.07
CA GLY A 227 30.88 5.43 36.65
C GLY A 227 30.62 6.69 35.82
N ARG A 228 30.89 7.88 36.39
CA ARG A 228 30.76 9.19 35.74
C ARG A 228 31.55 9.25 34.43
N PRO A 229 31.11 10.02 33.41
CA PRO A 229 32.04 10.67 32.50
C PRO A 229 32.33 12.09 32.96
N TYR A 230 33.63 12.40 32.94
CA TYR A 230 34.21 13.72 33.06
C TYR A 230 33.86 14.57 31.83
N LEU A 231 33.49 15.83 32.09
CA LEU A 231 33.74 16.95 31.21
C LEU A 231 35.26 17.14 31.09
N ASN A 232 35.76 17.37 29.88
CA ASN A 232 36.92 18.20 29.66
C ASN A 232 36.76 19.00 28.36
N THR A 233 37.04 20.28 28.55
CA THR A 233 37.47 21.36 27.65
C THR A 233 38.26 20.94 26.42
#